data_AF-A0A2J4Z3J4-F1
#
_entry.id   AF-A0A2J4Z3J4-F1
#
_cell.length_a   1.000
_cell.length_b   1.000
_cell.length_c   1.000
_cell.angle_alpha   90.00
_cell.angle_beta   90.00
_cell.angle_gamma   90.00
#
_symmetry.space_group_name_H-M   'P 1'
#
loop_
_entity.id
_entity.type
_entity.pdbx_description
1 polymer ?
#
loop_
_entity_poly.entity_id
_entity_poly.type
_entity_poly.pdbx_seq_one_letter_code
_entity_poly.pdbx_strand_id
1 'polypeptide(L)'
;MLANPQVITAMTAAFEAASGELASRLIAALQAGIDAGGEAGPEHSAALKVVEDYAWPVVDLRVDWAEERPVAALEALWLAYEPQMEAYITRALDPREAPTYGVPGDE
;
A
#
# COMPACT_ATOMS: atom_id res chain seq x y z
N MET A 1 3.41 -19.49 -7.77
CA MET A 1 4.72 -20.13 -7.42
C MET A 1 5.81 -19.13 -7.78
N LEU A 2 6.86 -18.94 -6.97
CA LEU A 2 7.88 -17.91 -7.27
C LEU A 2 8.82 -18.34 -8.40
N ALA A 3 9.35 -17.37 -9.15
CA ALA A 3 10.28 -17.62 -10.24
C ALA A 3 11.62 -18.21 -9.74
N ASN A 4 12.09 -17.77 -8.57
CA ASN A 4 13.35 -18.21 -7.98
C ASN A 4 13.45 -17.88 -6.47
N PRO A 5 14.42 -18.46 -5.73
CA PRO A 5 14.62 -18.16 -4.30
C PRO A 5 15.06 -16.73 -3.98
N GLN A 6 15.70 -16.02 -4.92
CA GLN A 6 16.21 -14.66 -4.71
C GLN A 6 15.09 -13.64 -4.50
N VAL A 7 13.87 -13.93 -4.97
CA VAL A 7 12.68 -13.10 -4.73
C VAL A 7 12.47 -12.82 -3.24
N ILE A 8 12.43 -13.85 -2.39
CA ILE A 8 12.21 -13.66 -0.94
C ILE A 8 13.36 -12.92 -0.27
N THR A 9 14.60 -13.20 -0.68
CA THR A 9 15.78 -12.50 -0.16
C THR A 9 15.72 -11.00 -0.48
N ALA A 10 15.35 -10.65 -1.72
CA ALA A 10 15.22 -9.27 -2.15
C ALA A 10 14.10 -8.54 -1.40
N MET A 11 12.92 -9.17 -1.27
CA MET A 11 11.79 -8.61 -0.52
C MET A 11 12.17 -8.30 0.94
N THR A 12 12.81 -9.26 1.62
CA THR A 12 13.17 -9.11 3.03
C THR A 12 14.20 -8.01 3.22
N ALA A 13 15.26 -7.99 2.40
CA ALA A 13 16.29 -6.97 2.46
C ALA A 13 15.75 -5.56 2.18
N ALA A 14 14.85 -5.42 1.20
CA ALA A 14 14.20 -4.14 0.90
C ALA A 14 13.31 -3.66 2.05
N PHE A 15 12.53 -4.55 2.67
CA PHE A 15 11.68 -4.22 3.82
C PHE A 15 12.50 -3.75 5.04
N GLU A 16 13.61 -4.43 5.33
CA GLU A 16 14.50 -4.12 6.44
C GLU A 16 15.27 -2.82 6.23
N ALA A 17 15.64 -2.51 4.98
CA ALA A 17 16.35 -1.28 4.62
C ALA A 17 15.42 -0.06 4.50
N ALA A 18 14.15 -0.26 4.17
CA ALA A 18 13.18 0.81 4.02
C ALA A 18 12.76 1.40 5.37
N SER A 19 12.52 2.72 5.38
CA SER A 19 12.04 3.50 6.53
C SER A 19 10.75 4.24 6.20
N GLY A 20 10.09 4.78 7.23
CA GLY A 20 8.81 5.49 7.09
C GLY A 20 7.62 4.57 7.39
N GLU A 21 6.46 4.91 6.82
CA GLU A 21 5.22 4.16 7.03
C GLU A 21 5.37 2.68 6.72
N LEU A 22 4.71 1.83 7.53
CA LEU A 22 4.75 0.38 7.34
C LEU A 22 4.27 0.00 5.92
N ALA A 23 3.24 0.70 5.43
CA ALA A 23 2.72 0.55 4.08
C ALA A 23 3.80 0.78 3.00
N SER A 24 4.56 1.88 3.10
CA SER A 24 5.68 2.19 2.20
C SER A 24 6.75 1.10 2.20
N ARG A 25 7.10 0.58 3.38
CA ARG A 25 8.11 -0.49 3.53
C ARG A 25 7.64 -1.80 2.90
N LEU A 26 6.36 -2.15 3.05
CA LEU A 26 5.76 -3.34 2.45
C LEU A 26 5.70 -3.23 0.92
N ILE A 27 5.36 -2.05 0.39
CA ILE A 27 5.37 -1.80 -1.07
C ILE A 27 6.79 -1.90 -1.62
N ALA A 28 7.79 -1.32 -0.94
CA ALA A 28 9.19 -1.44 -1.34
C ALA A 28 9.65 -2.91 -1.40
N ALA A 29 9.21 -3.73 -0.45
CA ALA A 29 9.46 -5.17 -0.46
C ALA A 29 8.84 -5.84 -1.69
N LEU A 30 7.56 -5.57 -1.98
CA LEU A 30 6.88 -6.11 -3.17
C LEU A 30 7.61 -5.74 -4.46
N GLN A 31 8.01 -4.47 -4.60
CA GLN A 31 8.73 -4.00 -5.78
C GLN A 31 10.07 -4.73 -5.96
N ALA A 32 10.84 -4.90 -4.89
CA ALA A 32 12.09 -5.65 -4.92
C ALA A 32 11.88 -7.13 -5.29
N GLY A 33 10.77 -7.73 -4.85
CA GLY A 33 10.40 -9.09 -5.24
C GLY A 33 10.11 -9.22 -6.74
N ILE A 34 9.36 -8.27 -7.31
CA ILE A 34 9.10 -8.21 -8.76
C ILE A 34 10.40 -8.02 -9.53
N ASP A 35 11.27 -7.11 -9.09
CA ASP A 35 12.55 -6.84 -9.75
C ASP A 35 13.52 -8.04 -9.70
N ALA A 36 13.39 -8.89 -8.66
CA ALA A 36 14.11 -10.15 -8.53
C ALA A 36 13.49 -11.32 -9.33
N GLY A 37 12.41 -11.06 -10.07
CA GLY A 37 11.78 -11.99 -11.00
C GLY A 37 10.37 -12.45 -10.64
N GLY A 38 9.83 -12.02 -9.49
CA GLY A 38 8.41 -12.17 -9.16
C GLY A 38 7.88 -13.61 -9.14
N GLU A 39 6.64 -13.76 -9.59
CA GLU A 39 6.00 -15.05 -9.80
C GLU A 39 6.53 -15.76 -11.06
N ALA A 40 6.40 -17.08 -11.09
CA ALA A 40 6.76 -17.87 -12.27
C ALA A 40 5.83 -17.65 -13.47
N GLY A 41 4.71 -16.95 -13.26
CA GLY A 41 3.73 -16.56 -14.27
C GLY A 41 3.38 -15.08 -14.15
N PRO A 42 2.48 -14.56 -15.00
CA PRO A 42 2.15 -13.15 -14.99
C PRO A 42 1.41 -12.74 -13.71
N GLU A 43 1.79 -11.60 -13.16
CA GLU A 43 1.09 -10.96 -12.05
C GLU A 43 0.03 -9.98 -12.55
N HIS A 44 -1.22 -10.17 -12.11
CA HIS A 44 -2.34 -9.30 -12.45
C HIS A 44 -2.92 -8.54 -11.27
N SER A 45 -2.52 -8.87 -10.04
CA SER A 45 -3.12 -8.30 -8.83
C SER A 45 -2.06 -7.96 -7.80
N ALA A 46 -2.37 -6.97 -6.96
CA ALA A 46 -1.56 -6.60 -5.82
C ALA A 46 -2.46 -6.00 -4.74
N ALA A 47 -2.17 -6.25 -3.48
CA ALA A 47 -2.95 -5.72 -2.37
C ALA A 47 -2.06 -5.40 -1.17
N LEU A 48 -2.49 -4.43 -0.36
CA LEU A 48 -1.87 -4.04 0.88
C LEU A 48 -2.94 -3.82 1.94
N LYS A 49 -2.75 -4.44 3.11
CA LYS A 49 -3.63 -4.26 4.26
C LYS A 49 -2.80 -4.04 5.52
N VAL A 50 -3.02 -2.92 6.20
CA VAL A 50 -2.36 -2.55 7.46
C VAL A 50 -3.42 -2.28 8.52
N VAL A 51 -3.25 -2.88 9.69
CA VAL A 51 -4.12 -2.71 10.86
C VAL A 51 -3.25 -2.22 12.01
N GLU A 52 -3.73 -1.19 12.70
CA GLU A 52 -3.10 -0.63 13.90
C GLU A 52 -3.97 -0.95 15.14
N ASP A 53 -4.12 -0.02 16.07
CA ASP A 53 -4.86 -0.18 17.32
C ASP A 53 -6.39 -0.08 17.16
N TYR A 54 -6.88 0.04 15.92
CA TYR A 54 -8.29 0.20 15.60
C TYR A 54 -8.94 -1.12 15.17
N ALA A 55 -10.26 -1.21 15.30
CA ALA A 55 -11.03 -2.38 14.87
C ALA A 55 -11.16 -2.52 13.33
N TRP A 56 -10.56 -1.60 12.56
CA TRP A 56 -10.58 -1.57 11.10
C TRP A 56 -9.16 -1.35 10.56
N PRO A 57 -8.88 -1.76 9.31
CA PRO A 57 -7.61 -1.48 8.66
C PRO A 57 -7.47 0.02 8.37
N VAL A 58 -6.34 0.61 8.76
CA VAL A 58 -5.99 1.99 8.41
C VAL A 58 -5.51 2.11 6.95
N VAL A 59 -5.04 1.01 6.36
CA VAL A 59 -4.74 0.90 4.93
C VAL A 59 -5.40 -0.38 4.40
N ASP A 60 -6.25 -0.27 3.38
CA ASP A 60 -6.83 -1.40 2.64
C ASP A 60 -6.89 -1.05 1.15
N LEU A 61 -5.79 -1.33 0.44
CA LEU A 61 -5.59 -0.96 -0.96
C LEU A 61 -5.51 -2.21 -1.81
N ARG A 62 -6.21 -2.21 -2.94
CA ARG A 62 -6.34 -3.37 -3.83
C ARG A 62 -6.30 -2.97 -5.29
N VAL A 63 -5.49 -3.69 -6.04
CA VAL A 63 -5.53 -3.79 -7.49
C VAL A 63 -5.98 -5.23 -7.78
N ASP A 64 -7.28 -5.40 -8.01
CA ASP A 64 -7.86 -6.73 -8.23
C ASP A 64 -7.55 -7.28 -9.62
N TRP A 65 -7.32 -6.39 -10.60
CA TRP A 65 -6.86 -6.75 -11.95
C TRP A 65 -6.15 -5.58 -12.62
N ALA A 66 -4.96 -5.83 -13.17
CA ALA A 66 -4.25 -4.95 -14.08
C ALA A 66 -3.61 -5.80 -15.19
N GLU A 67 -3.62 -5.26 -16.41
CA GLU A 67 -2.93 -5.90 -17.55
C GLU A 67 -1.42 -5.90 -17.35
N GLU A 68 -0.89 -4.86 -16.71
CA GLU A 68 0.54 -4.69 -16.47
C GLU A 68 0.81 -4.05 -15.10
N ARG A 69 1.93 -4.44 -14.48
CA ARG A 69 2.54 -3.81 -13.29
C ARG A 69 1.56 -3.52 -12.13
N PRO A 70 0.82 -4.52 -11.63
CA PRO A 70 -0.16 -4.31 -10.54
C PRO A 70 0.47 -3.72 -9.27
N VAL A 71 1.72 -4.06 -8.95
CA VAL A 71 2.44 -3.50 -7.77
C VAL A 71 2.71 -2.00 -7.93
N ALA A 72 3.04 -1.52 -9.13
CA ALA A 72 3.22 -0.10 -9.38
C ALA A 72 1.89 0.67 -9.30
N ALA A 73 0.79 0.04 -9.75
CA ALA A 73 -0.54 0.61 -9.56
C ALA A 73 -0.93 0.67 -8.07
N LEU A 74 -0.56 -0.34 -7.28
CA LEU A 74 -0.76 -0.34 -5.82
C LEU A 74 0.06 0.77 -5.14
N GLU A 75 1.31 1.00 -5.56
CA GLU A 75 2.13 2.11 -5.08
C GLU A 75 1.49 3.47 -5.39
N ALA A 76 0.94 3.64 -6.59
CA ALA A 76 0.23 4.87 -6.95
C ALA A 76 -1.01 5.11 -6.07
N LEU A 77 -1.76 4.04 -5.72
CA LEU A 77 -2.87 4.15 -4.76
C LEU A 77 -2.38 4.58 -3.39
N TRP A 78 -1.26 4.02 -2.91
CA TRP A 78 -0.68 4.39 -1.63
C TRP A 78 -0.22 5.84 -1.59
N LEU A 79 0.53 6.31 -2.58
CA LEU A 79 1.00 7.70 -2.65
C LEU A 79 -0.15 8.71 -2.72
N ALA A 80 -1.28 8.34 -3.33
CA ALA A 80 -2.48 9.16 -3.32
C ALA A 80 -3.19 9.17 -1.96
N TYR A 81 -3.15 8.05 -1.23
CA TYR A 81 -3.86 7.86 0.03
C TYR A 81 -3.09 8.34 1.26
N GLU A 82 -1.78 8.08 1.33
CA GLU A 82 -0.89 8.40 2.46
C GLU A 82 -1.12 9.80 3.06
N PRO A 83 -1.13 10.91 2.29
CA PRO A 83 -1.34 12.24 2.85
C PRO A 83 -2.74 12.47 3.44
N GLN A 84 -3.71 11.61 3.13
CA GLN A 84 -5.10 11.69 3.59
C GLN A 84 -5.39 10.73 4.75
N MET A 85 -4.51 9.76 5.03
CA MET A 85 -4.71 8.67 5.97
C MET A 85 -5.14 9.16 7.36
N GLU A 86 -4.38 10.09 7.94
CA GLU A 86 -4.66 10.67 9.26
C GLU A 86 -6.00 11.40 9.33
N ALA A 87 -6.38 12.10 8.24
CA ALA A 87 -7.68 12.77 8.18
C ALA A 87 -8.83 11.76 8.19
N TYR A 88 -8.68 10.62 7.51
CA TYR A 88 -9.67 9.54 7.54
C TYR A 88 -9.76 8.86 8.91
N ILE A 89 -8.62 8.61 9.57
CA ILE A 89 -8.59 8.07 10.94
C ILE A 89 -9.29 9.02 11.89
N THR A 90 -8.94 10.31 11.84
CA THR A 90 -9.58 11.36 12.65
C THR A 90 -11.09 11.38 12.41
N ARG A 91 -11.53 11.31 11.15
CA ARG A 91 -12.96 11.33 10.82
C ARG A 91 -13.73 10.12 11.32
N ALA A 92 -13.08 8.95 11.39
CA ALA A 92 -13.66 7.75 11.95
C ALA A 92 -13.75 7.79 13.49
N LEU A 93 -12.80 8.45 14.16
CA LEU A 93 -12.75 8.57 15.62
C LEU A 93 -13.58 9.75 16.16
N ASP A 94 -13.36 10.94 15.62
CA ASP A 94 -14.07 12.17 15.94
C ASP A 94 -14.24 13.06 14.68
N PRO A 95 -15.38 12.97 13.98
CA PRO A 95 -15.61 13.73 12.75
C PRO A 95 -15.62 15.26 12.93
N ARG A 96 -15.66 15.78 14.16
CA ARG A 96 -15.66 17.24 14.42
C ARG A 96 -14.28 17.87 14.29
N GLU A 97 -13.23 17.09 14.52
CA GLU A 97 -11.83 17.53 14.47
C GLU A 97 -11.18 17.25 13.09
N ALA A 98 -11.89 16.56 12.20
CA ALA A 98 -11.39 16.22 10.88
C ALA A 98 -11.33 17.47 9.97
N PRO A 99 -10.27 17.66 9.17
CA PRO A 99 -10.22 18.69 8.14
C PRO A 99 -11.42 18.63 7.20
N THR A 100 -11.86 19.80 6.71
CA THR A 100 -12.89 19.87 5.66
C THR A 100 -12.31 19.36 4.34
N TYR A 101 -13.18 18.84 3.47
CA TYR A 101 -12.76 18.26 2.20
C TYR A 101 -12.42 19.34 1.16
N GLY A 102 -12.78 20.60 1.40
CA GLY A 102 -12.65 21.67 0.42
C GLY A 102 -13.52 21.40 -0.80
N VAL A 103 -14.65 20.69 -0.61
CA VAL A 103 -15.59 20.35 -1.68
C VAL A 103 -16.66 21.42 -1.79
N PRO A 104 -17.24 21.64 -2.99
CA PRO A 104 -18.39 22.54 -3.14
C PRO A 104 -19.51 22.16 -2.16
N GLY A 105 -19.85 23.08 -1.24
CA GLY A 105 -20.82 22.85 -0.15
C GLY A 105 -20.25 23.02 1.27
N ASP A 106 -18.94 23.29 1.41
CA ASP A 106 -18.28 23.63 2.68
C ASP A 106 -18.40 25.12 3.08
N GLU A 107 -19.35 25.88 2.50
CA GLU A 107 -19.72 27.26 2.90
C GLU A 107 -20.89 27.31 3.88
#